data_AF-A0A437S7C5-F1
#
_entry.id   AF-A0A437S7C5-F1
#
_cell.length_a   1.000
_cell.length_b   1.000
_cell.length_c   1.000
_cell.angle_alpha   90.00
_cell.angle_beta   90.00
_cell.angle_gamma   90.00
#
_symmetry.space_group_name_H-M   'P 1'
#
loop_
_entity.id
_entity.type
_entity.pdbx_description
1 polymer ?
#
loop_
_entity_poly.entity_id
_entity_poly.type
_entity_poly.pdbx_seq_one_letter_code
_entity_poly.pdbx_strand_id
1 'polypeptide(L)' 'MSRSYESTYAELEDIVKDLESDDISLESAIEKYEKGLELYKYCNKILNEYEGKVKILMEKENGIVEEDFDNGDLHG' A
#
# COMPACT_ATOMS: atom_id res chain seq x y z
N MET A 1 -18.18 6.33 -6.09
CA MET A 1 -17.32 5.53 -6.97
C MET A 1 -16.23 4.92 -6.10
N SER A 2 -16.01 3.60 -6.16
CA SER A 2 -14.89 2.97 -5.44
C SER A 2 -13.58 3.44 -6.08
N ARG A 3 -12.59 3.84 -5.29
CA ARG A 3 -11.24 4.10 -5.81
C ARG A 3 -10.58 2.76 -6.17
N SER A 4 -9.82 2.71 -7.27
CA SER A 4 -9.04 1.53 -7.62
C SER A 4 -7.69 1.54 -6.90
N TYR A 5 -6.99 0.40 -6.87
CA TYR A 5 -5.64 0.31 -6.34
C TYR A 5 -4.71 1.26 -7.10
N GLU A 6 -4.72 1.20 -8.43
CA GLU A 6 -3.85 1.97 -9.31
C GLU A 6 -4.06 3.48 -9.12
N SER A 7 -5.31 3.91 -9.00
CA SER A 7 -5.64 5.32 -8.75
C SER A 7 -5.20 5.79 -7.37
N THR A 8 -5.31 4.93 -6.34
CA THR A 8 -4.90 5.28 -4.98
C THR A 8 -3.38 5.30 -4.86
N TYR A 9 -2.71 4.34 -5.51
CA TYR A 9 -1.27 4.23 -5.55
C TYR A 9 -0.64 5.43 -6.26
N ALA A 10 -1.19 5.84 -7.41
CA ALA A 10 -0.73 7.04 -8.12
C ALA A 10 -0.86 8.31 -7.25
N GLU A 11 -1.96 8.46 -6.50
CA GLU A 11 -2.13 9.60 -5.58
C GLU A 11 -1.14 9.54 -4.41
N LEU A 12 -0.80 8.34 -3.92
CA LEU A 12 0.22 8.16 -2.90
C LEU A 12 1.62 8.52 -3.42
N GLU A 13 1.96 8.11 -4.65
CA GLU A 13 3.23 8.50 -5.29
C GLU A 13 3.36 10.02 -5.42
N ASP A 14 2.28 10.71 -5.80
CA ASP A 14 2.29 12.16 -5.91
C ASP A 14 2.45 12.84 -4.54
N ILE A 15 1.84 12.28 -3.48
CA ILE A 15 2.08 12.76 -2.11
C ILE A 15 3.55 12.59 -1.71
N VAL A 16 4.16 11.45 -2.02
CA VAL A 16 5.58 11.21 -1.72
C VAL A 16 6.47 12.22 -2.43
N LYS A 17 6.23 12.47 -3.73
CA LYS A 17 6.97 13.50 -4.49
C LYS A 17 6.83 14.89 -3.86
N ASP A 18 5.63 15.24 -3.40
CA ASP A 18 5.40 16.53 -2.76
C ASP A 18 6.10 16.64 -1.41
N LEU A 19 6.17 15.54 -0.64
CA LEU A 19 6.91 15.48 0.63
C LEU A 19 8.43 15.55 0.44
N GLU A 20 8.95 15.13 -0.72
CA GLU A 20 10.36 15.22 -1.10
C GLU A 20 10.75 16.62 -1.63
N SER A 21 9.77 17.50 -1.84
CA SER A 21 10.02 18.86 -2.33
C SER A 21 10.61 19.75 -1.25
N ASP A 22 11.72 20.43 -1.54
CA ASP A 22 12.37 21.40 -0.64
C ASP A 22 11.51 22.63 -0.32
N ASP A 23 10.48 22.91 -1.14
CA ASP A 23 9.61 24.09 -1.02
C ASP A 23 8.33 23.82 -0.20
N ILE A 24 8.17 22.63 0.38
CA ILE A 24 6.97 22.30 1.17
C ILE A 24 6.99 22.98 2.54
N SER A 25 5.87 23.61 2.91
CA SER A 25 5.70 24.15 4.26
C SER A 25 5.51 23.02 5.28
N LEU A 26 5.89 23.24 6.54
CA LEU A 26 5.70 22.24 7.62
C LEU A 26 4.23 21.84 7.79
N GLU A 27 3.30 22.79 7.71
CA GLU A 27 1.87 22.54 7.80
C GLU A 27 1.39 21.65 6.65
N SER A 28 1.78 21.99 5.41
CA SER A 28 1.47 21.18 4.23
C SER A 28 2.10 19.78 4.30
N ALA A 29 3.31 19.65 4.86
CA ALA A 29 3.97 18.36 5.03
C ALA A 29 3.19 17.44 5.98
N ILE A 30 2.67 18.00 7.08
CA ILE A 30 1.84 17.25 8.03
C ILE A 30 0.54 16.78 7.36
N GLU A 31 -0.16 17.67 6.65
CA GLU A 31 -1.40 17.32 5.93
C GLU A 31 -1.16 16.23 4.87
N LYS A 32 -0.08 16.37 4.09
CA LYS A 32 0.33 15.39 3.08
C LYS A 32 0.67 14.04 3.71
N TYR A 33 1.37 14.04 4.84
CA TYR A 33 1.72 12.82 5.56
C TYR A 33 0.48 12.08 6.08
N GLU A 34 -0.46 12.78 6.71
CA GLU A 34 -1.71 12.17 7.18
C GLU A 34 -2.50 11.54 6.03
N LYS A 35 -2.63 12.28 4.92
CA LYS A 35 -3.28 11.77 3.72
C LYS A 35 -2.53 10.58 3.11
N GLY A 36 -1.21 10.63 3.08
CA GLY A 36 -0.36 9.53 2.62
C GLY A 36 -0.57 8.26 3.45
N LEU A 37 -0.68 8.37 4.77
CA LEU A 37 -0.99 7.24 5.65
C LEU A 37 -2.37 6.63 5.36
N GLU A 38 -3.38 7.44 5.07
CA GLU A 38 -4.71 6.95 4.70
C GLU A 38 -4.68 6.18 3.39
N LEU A 39 -4.01 6.71 2.37
CA LEU A 39 -3.87 6.05 1.07
C LEU A 39 -3.06 4.75 1.19
N TYR A 40 -1.96 4.76 1.96
CA TYR A 40 -1.17 3.57 2.24
C TYR A 40 -2.01 2.45 2.88
N LYS A 41 -2.82 2.79 3.90
CA LYS A 41 -3.73 1.83 4.55
C LYS A 41 -4.76 1.30 3.56
N TYR A 42 -5.27 2.13 2.67
CA TYR A 42 -6.23 1.72 1.65
C TYR A 42 -5.60 0.76 0.62
N CYS A 43 -4.39 1.06 0.14
CA CYS A 43 -3.63 0.18 -0.75
C CYS A 43 -3.39 -1.19 -0.11
N ASN A 44 -2.92 -1.22 1.14
CA ASN A 44 -2.71 -2.46 1.89
C ASN A 44 -4.00 -3.27 2.05
N LYS A 45 -5.12 -2.59 2.36
CA LYS A 45 -6.41 -3.27 2.47
C LYS A 45 -6.79 -3.96 1.17
N ILE A 46 -6.62 -3.28 0.03
CA ILE A 46 -6.91 -3.87 -1.28
C ILE A 46 -6.01 -5.09 -1.54
N LEU A 47 -4.69 -4.96 -1.30
CA LEU A 47 -3.76 -6.08 -1.49
C LEU A 47 -4.13 -7.28 -0.64
N ASN A 48 -4.42 -7.08 0.65
CA ASN A 48 -4.86 -8.15 1.56
C ASN A 48 -6.15 -8.84 1.07
N GLU A 49 -7.10 -8.08 0.51
CA GLU A 49 -8.32 -8.65 -0.07
C GLU A 49 -8.03 -9.52 -1.31
N TYR A 50 -7.04 -9.15 -2.13
CA TYR A 50 -6.62 -9.95 -3.28
C TYR A 50 -5.80 -11.17 -2.88
N GLU A 51 -4.87 -11.04 -1.93
CA GLU A 51 -4.13 -12.16 -1.35
C GLU A 51 -5.07 -13.22 -0.78
N GLY A 52 -6.10 -12.81 -0.01
CA GLY A 52 -7.11 -13.73 0.49
C GLY A 52 -7.89 -14.45 -0.62
N LYS A 53 -8.19 -13.78 -1.74
CA LYS A 53 -8.83 -14.42 -2.89
C LYS A 53 -7.91 -15.44 -3.56
N VAL A 54 -6.63 -15.10 -3.72
CA VAL A 54 -5.60 -16.01 -4.27
C VAL A 54 -5.45 -17.23 -3.37
N LYS A 55 -5.38 -17.04 -2.05
CA LYS A 55 -5.32 -18.13 -1.06
C LYS A 55 -6.49 -19.10 -1.20
N ILE A 56 -7.72 -18.60 -1.28
CA ILE A 56 -8.92 -19.44 -1.46
C ILE A 56 -8.87 -20.22 -2.78
N LEU A 57 -8.33 -19.64 -3.85
CA LEU A 57 -8.17 -20.34 -5.14
C LEU A 57 -7.11 -21.45 -5.04
N MET A 58 -5.97 -21.16 -4.40
CA MET A 58 -4.90 -22.14 -4.18
C MET A 58 -5.33 -23.31 -3.27
N GLU A 59 -6.08 -23.03 -2.20
CA GLU A 59 -6.65 -24.06 -1.32
C GLU A 59 -7.59 -25.02 -2.07
N LYS A 60 -8.34 -24.52 -3.06
CA LYS A 60 -9.22 -25.34 -3.91
C LYS A 60 -8.47 -26.20 -4.93
N GLU A 61 -7.23 -25.83 -5.29
CA GLU A 61 -6.45 -26.50 -6.34
C GLU A 61 -5.42 -27.52 -5.80
N ASN A 62 -5.54 -27.91 -4.52
CA ASN A 62 -4.80 -29.00 -3.88
C ASN A 62 -3.37 -28.64 -3.40
N GLY A 63 -3.30 -27.95 -2.26
CA GLY A 63 -2.25 -28.07 -1.24
C GLY A 63 -0.90 -27.43 -1.55
N ILE A 64 -0.75 -26.14 -1.21
CA ILE A 64 0.56 -25.47 -1.13
C ILE A 64 0.80 -25.04 0.32
N VAL A 65 2.03 -25.28 0.81
CA VAL A 65 2.52 -24.88 2.12
C VAL A 65 2.92 -23.40 2.05
N GLU A 66 2.35 -22.56 2.93
CA GLU A 66 2.74 -21.16 3.07
C GLU A 66 4.13 -21.06 3.69
N GLU A 67 5.04 -20.32 3.06
CA GLU A 67 6.14 -19.67 3.77
C GLU A 67 5.72 -18.22 4.01
N ASP A 68 5.76 -17.79 5.28
CA ASP A 68 5.57 -16.40 5.65
C ASP A 68 6.67 -15.58 4.96
N PHE A 69 6.28 -14.78 3.96
CA PHE A 69 7.15 -13.71 3.45
C PHE A 69 7.21 -12.64 4.54
N ASP A 70 8.12 -12.82 5.49
CA ASP A 70 8.49 -11.77 6.43
C ASP A 70 9.07 -10.61 5.60
N ASN A 71 8.40 -9.46 5.60
CA ASN A 71 8.93 -8.20 5.05
C ASN A 71 10.04 -7.64 5.97
N GLY A 72 10.98 -8.51 6.35
CA GLY A 72 12.01 -8.30 7.37
C GLY A 72 13.39 -7.94 6.84
N ASP A 73 13.63 -7.96 5.52
CA ASP A 73 14.93 -7.61 4.94
C ASP A 73 14.90 -6.30 4.14
N LEU A 74 14.75 -5.19 4.87
CA LEU A 74 15.52 -3.98 4.55
C LEU A 74 16.76 -3.98 5.45
N HIS A 75 17.64 -4.96 5.24
CA HIS A 75 18.98 -4.97 5.80
C HIS A 75 19.93 -4.30 4.80
N GLY A 76 20.35 -3.06 5.08
CA GLY A 76 21.51 -2.42 4.44
C GLY A 76 21.27 -1.01 3.96
#